data_AF-A0A0K2GIV7-F1
#
_entry.id   AF-A0A0K2GIV7-F1
#
_cell.length_a   1.000
_cell.length_b   1.000
_cell.length_c   1.000
_cell.angle_alpha   90.00
_cell.angle_beta   90.00
_cell.angle_gamma   90.00
#
_symmetry.space_group_name_H-M   'P 1'
#
loop_
_entity.id
_entity.type
_entity.pdbx_description
1 polymer ?
#
loop_
_entity_poly.entity_id
_entity_poly.type
_entity_poly.pdbx_seq_one_letter_code
_entity_poly.pdbx_strand_id
1 'polypeptide(L)'
;MSVQVMNYRCWLIVGLLALSASPVLAGPPAAHLREHTITIDATKLVPASWWQVPGVTPSIWNSDPDSLDAPKTSEKRELKLKPGKYKFISFTFDFPFTVNLDGTLDFSKSLDQCIEGRGTQTLVVRCKRMYPHGGQRDSYYDQQP
;
A
#
# COMPACT_ATOMS: atom_id res chain seq x y z
N MET A 1 29.62 87.39 16.54
CA MET A 1 30.11 86.18 15.86
C MET A 1 28.98 85.17 15.82
N SER A 2 28.79 84.58 14.64
CA SER A 2 27.59 83.91 14.12
C SER A 2 27.18 82.60 14.82
N VAL A 3 26.07 82.03 14.31
CA VAL A 3 25.70 80.58 14.23
C VAL A 3 24.58 80.19 15.22
N GLN A 4 23.47 79.51 14.88
CA GLN A 4 22.83 79.03 13.64
C GLN A 4 21.35 78.68 13.98
N VAL A 5 20.43 78.86 13.03
CA VAL A 5 19.05 78.35 13.11
C VAL A 5 19.07 76.85 12.83
N MET A 6 18.67 76.03 13.80
CA MET A 6 18.56 74.58 13.70
C MET A 6 17.12 74.21 13.31
N ASN A 7 16.83 74.07 12.01
CA ASN A 7 15.55 73.54 11.54
C ASN A 7 15.71 72.08 11.08
N TYR A 8 15.08 71.19 11.84
CA TYR A 8 15.06 69.74 11.68
C TYR A 8 14.39 69.33 10.36
N ARG A 9 15.13 68.66 9.47
CA ARG A 9 14.55 67.93 8.32
C ARG A 9 14.18 66.52 8.79
N CYS A 10 12.88 66.26 8.89
CA CYS A 10 12.31 64.94 9.16
C CYS A 10 12.64 64.01 7.98
N TRP A 11 13.58 63.08 8.18
CA TRP A 11 13.85 62.00 7.24
C TRP A 11 12.91 60.83 7.57
N LEU A 12 11.93 60.58 6.70
CA LEU A 12 11.13 59.36 6.71
C LEU A 12 12.01 58.20 6.23
N ILE A 13 12.49 57.37 7.16
CA ILE A 13 13.10 56.08 6.82
C ILE A 13 11.96 55.08 6.58
N VAL A 14 11.67 54.80 5.31
CA VAL A 14 10.80 53.68 4.92
C VAL A 14 11.61 52.41 5.12
N GLY A 15 11.40 51.72 6.25
CA GLY A 15 11.97 50.41 6.52
C GLY A 15 11.36 49.36 5.61
N LEU A 16 12.14 48.83 4.67
CA LEU A 16 11.77 47.66 3.88
C LEU A 16 11.85 46.42 4.78
N LEU A 17 10.71 45.96 5.30
CA LEU A 17 10.56 44.66 5.95
C LEU A 17 10.65 43.58 4.86
N ALA A 18 11.84 43.01 4.66
CA ALA A 18 12.01 41.81 3.87
C ALA A 18 11.38 40.64 4.64
N LEU A 19 10.17 40.21 4.23
CA LEU A 19 9.62 38.92 4.64
C LEU A 19 10.53 37.82 4.07
N SER A 20 11.35 37.23 4.92
CA SER A 20 12.04 35.97 4.60
C SER A 20 11.00 34.85 4.54
N ALA A 21 10.52 34.55 3.35
CA ALA A 21 9.79 33.31 3.09
C ALA A 21 10.79 32.15 3.17
N SER A 22 10.81 31.43 4.30
CA SER A 22 11.53 30.16 4.37
C SER A 22 10.88 29.17 3.39
N PRO A 23 11.68 28.42 2.60
CA PRO A 23 11.11 27.35 1.81
C PRO A 23 10.55 26.30 2.78
N VAL A 24 9.25 26.04 2.72
CA VAL A 24 8.65 24.86 3.33
C VAL A 24 9.26 23.67 2.61
N LEU A 25 10.27 23.04 3.20
CA LEU A 25 10.70 21.72 2.74
C LEU A 25 9.51 20.79 2.92
N ALA A 26 8.94 20.31 1.82
CA ALA A 26 7.98 19.23 1.87
C ALA A 26 8.62 18.08 2.67
N GLY A 27 7.99 17.68 3.78
CA GLY A 27 8.46 16.57 4.60
C GLY A 27 8.55 15.28 3.79
N PRO A 28 9.25 14.26 4.30
CA PRO A 28 9.31 12.95 3.65
C PRO A 28 7.91 12.47 3.26
N PRO A 29 7.73 11.89 2.05
CA PRO A 29 6.44 11.39 1.62
C PRO A 29 5.90 10.44 2.69
N ALA A 30 4.61 10.58 3.02
CA ALA A 30 4.02 9.82 4.10
C ALA A 30 4.25 8.32 3.86
N ALA A 31 4.80 7.60 4.85
CA ALA A 31 5.31 6.24 4.66
C ALA A 31 4.26 5.25 4.10
N HIS A 32 2.97 5.50 4.35
CA HIS A 32 1.85 4.73 3.81
C HIS A 32 1.64 4.88 2.29
N LEU A 33 2.29 5.84 1.64
CA LEU A 33 2.25 6.04 0.18
C LEU A 33 3.37 5.28 -0.54
N ARG A 34 4.38 4.79 0.18
CA ARG A 34 5.51 4.09 -0.40
C ARG A 34 5.09 2.70 -0.87
N GLU A 35 5.44 2.36 -2.10
CA GLU A 35 5.21 1.02 -2.63
C GLU A 35 6.35 0.07 -2.24
N HIS A 36 5.98 -1.17 -1.96
CA HIS A 36 6.85 -2.30 -1.68
C HIS A 36 6.64 -3.39 -2.73
N THR A 37 7.73 -4.02 -3.15
CA THR A 37 7.64 -5.22 -3.99
C THR A 37 7.24 -6.39 -3.11
N ILE A 38 6.06 -6.96 -3.35
CA ILE A 38 5.56 -8.14 -2.67
C ILE A 38 5.50 -9.29 -3.67
N THR A 39 6.18 -10.39 -3.37
CA THR A 39 6.13 -11.62 -4.17
C THR A 39 4.98 -12.51 -3.69
N ILE A 40 4.08 -12.87 -4.60
CA ILE A 40 3.04 -13.88 -4.38
C ILE A 40 3.53 -15.20 -5.00
N ASP A 41 3.76 -16.19 -4.15
CA ASP A 41 4.15 -17.55 -4.55
C ASP A 41 3.00 -18.53 -4.29
N ALA A 42 2.17 -18.73 -5.31
CA ALA A 42 1.05 -19.67 -5.31
C ALA A 42 1.37 -20.98 -6.05
N THR A 43 2.64 -21.21 -6.39
CA THR A 43 3.11 -22.34 -7.25
C THR A 43 2.84 -23.73 -6.68
N LYS A 44 2.48 -23.81 -5.40
CA LYS A 44 2.16 -25.06 -4.70
C LYS A 44 0.70 -25.45 -4.81
N LEU A 45 -0.15 -24.62 -5.43
CA LEU A 45 -1.56 -24.93 -5.65
C LEU A 45 -1.72 -25.87 -6.86
N VAL A 46 -2.18 -27.09 -6.57
CA VAL A 46 -2.44 -28.14 -7.56
C VAL A 46 -3.91 -28.61 -7.46
N PRO A 47 -4.66 -28.65 -8.58
CA PRO A 47 -4.26 -28.18 -9.91
C PRO A 47 -4.04 -26.66 -9.94
N ALA A 48 -3.28 -26.19 -10.93
CA ALA A 48 -3.10 -24.76 -11.13
C ALA A 48 -4.46 -24.09 -11.40
N SER A 49 -4.63 -22.87 -10.91
CA SER A 49 -5.84 -22.08 -11.01
C SER A 49 -5.50 -20.61 -11.27
N TRP A 50 -6.47 -19.72 -11.13
CA TRP A 50 -6.29 -18.27 -11.20
C TRP A 50 -6.55 -17.64 -9.85
N TRP A 51 -5.95 -16.48 -9.63
CA TRP A 51 -6.12 -15.71 -8.42
C TRP A 51 -6.13 -14.21 -8.72
N GLN A 52 -6.62 -13.44 -7.76
CA GLN A 52 -6.61 -11.99 -7.81
C GLN A 52 -6.30 -11.38 -6.45
N VAL A 53 -5.79 -10.15 -6.48
CA VAL A 53 -5.85 -9.18 -5.39
C VAL A 53 -6.69 -8.00 -5.89
N PRO A 54 -7.92 -7.80 -5.39
CA PRO A 54 -8.81 -6.78 -5.92
C PRO A 54 -8.20 -5.38 -5.87
N GLY A 55 -8.43 -4.59 -6.93
CA GLY A 55 -7.83 -3.27 -7.10
C GLY A 55 -6.36 -3.27 -7.54
N VAL A 56 -5.70 -4.43 -7.56
CA VAL A 56 -4.29 -4.58 -7.96
C VAL A 56 -4.14 -5.42 -9.23
N THR A 57 -4.87 -6.54 -9.32
CA THR A 57 -4.80 -7.47 -10.45
C THR A 57 -6.14 -7.54 -11.20
N PRO A 58 -6.15 -7.99 -12.47
CA PRO A 58 -7.39 -8.29 -13.19
C PRO A 58 -8.28 -9.27 -12.44
N SER A 59 -9.59 -9.16 -12.67
CA SER A 59 -10.58 -9.96 -11.97
C SER A 59 -10.65 -11.39 -12.52
N ILE A 60 -10.63 -12.41 -11.67
CA ILE A 60 -10.82 -13.82 -12.09
C ILE A 60 -12.24 -14.10 -12.62
N TRP A 61 -13.21 -13.25 -12.30
CA TRP A 61 -14.62 -13.43 -12.70
C TRP A 61 -14.96 -12.77 -14.03
N ASN A 62 -14.26 -11.68 -14.36
CA ASN A 62 -14.51 -10.86 -15.54
C ASN A 62 -13.41 -11.03 -16.60
N SER A 63 -12.47 -11.95 -16.39
CA SER A 63 -11.43 -12.24 -17.36
C SER A 63 -12.03 -12.96 -18.56
N ASP A 64 -11.64 -12.53 -19.76
CA ASP A 64 -11.97 -13.21 -21.01
C ASP A 64 -11.50 -14.67 -20.93
N PRO A 65 -12.37 -15.69 -21.16
CA PRO A 65 -11.99 -17.10 -21.11
C PRO A 65 -10.84 -17.46 -22.06
N ASP A 66 -10.62 -16.67 -23.13
CA ASP A 66 -9.56 -16.93 -24.12
C ASP A 66 -8.22 -16.24 -23.77
N SER A 67 -8.23 -15.12 -23.01
CA SER A 67 -7.01 -14.40 -22.60
C SER A 67 -6.59 -14.69 -21.15
N LEU A 68 -7.57 -14.89 -20.26
CA LEU A 68 -7.43 -15.04 -18.81
C LEU A 68 -6.28 -14.19 -18.23
N ASP A 69 -6.41 -12.87 -18.35
CA ASP A 69 -5.41 -11.88 -17.91
C ASP A 69 -5.12 -11.95 -16.39
N ALA A 70 -6.00 -12.60 -15.63
CA ALA A 70 -5.77 -12.86 -14.22
C ALA A 70 -4.52 -13.73 -13.99
N PRO A 71 -3.73 -13.43 -12.96
CA PRO A 71 -2.59 -14.23 -12.58
C PRO A 71 -2.90 -15.72 -12.39
N LYS A 72 -2.02 -16.58 -12.92
CA LYS A 72 -2.10 -18.02 -12.70
C LYS A 72 -1.33 -18.42 -11.44
N THR A 73 -1.77 -19.48 -10.79
CA THR A 73 -1.05 -20.04 -9.63
C THR A 73 0.17 -20.85 -10.04
N SER A 74 0.37 -21.14 -11.34
CA SER A 74 1.53 -21.88 -11.85
C SER A 74 2.84 -21.08 -11.85
N GLU A 75 2.79 -19.80 -11.51
CA GLU A 75 3.92 -18.89 -11.55
C GLU A 75 3.94 -17.97 -10.32
N LYS A 76 5.12 -17.45 -10.00
CA LYS A 76 5.27 -16.39 -8.99
C LYS A 76 4.97 -15.05 -9.64
N ARG A 77 4.38 -14.13 -8.88
CA ARG A 77 4.14 -12.75 -9.34
C ARG A 77 4.64 -11.75 -8.34
N GLU A 78 5.27 -10.70 -8.84
CA GLU A 78 5.62 -9.53 -8.04
C GLU A 78 4.55 -8.46 -8.21
N LEU A 79 4.08 -7.91 -7.10
CA LEU A 79 3.12 -6.81 -7.04
C LEU A 79 3.77 -5.61 -6.37
N LYS A 80 3.46 -4.40 -6.84
CA LYS A 80 3.82 -3.15 -6.16
C LYS A 80 2.66 -2.74 -5.28
N LEU A 81 2.80 -2.91 -3.96
CA LEU A 81 1.74 -2.68 -2.99
C LEU A 81 2.14 -1.59 -2.00
N LYS A 82 1.19 -0.71 -1.67
CA LYS A 82 1.34 0.26 -0.58
C LYS A 82 1.01 -0.42 0.76
N PRO A 83 1.46 0.11 1.90
CA PRO A 83 0.98 -0.35 3.20
C PRO A 83 -0.54 -0.30 3.27
N GLY A 84 -1.17 -1.40 3.67
CA GLY A 84 -2.63 -1.54 3.60
C GLY A 84 -3.13 -2.96 3.78
N LYS A 85 -4.46 -3.09 3.81
CA LYS A 85 -5.15 -4.38 3.89
C LYS A 85 -5.56 -4.84 2.50
N TYR A 86 -5.22 -6.07 2.18
CA TYR A 86 -5.47 -6.72 0.91
C TYR A 86 -6.16 -8.06 1.13
N LYS A 87 -6.61 -8.65 0.03
CA LYS A 87 -7.22 -9.98 0.04
C LYS A 87 -6.70 -10.79 -1.13
N PHE A 88 -6.21 -11.99 -0.85
CA PHE A 88 -5.95 -12.98 -1.88
C PHE A 88 -7.25 -13.72 -2.15
N ILE A 89 -7.65 -13.82 -3.42
CA ILE A 89 -8.87 -14.53 -3.82
C ILE A 89 -8.53 -15.49 -4.94
N SER A 90 -8.96 -16.74 -4.80
CA SER A 90 -9.00 -17.74 -5.86
C SER A 90 -10.43 -18.27 -6.00
N PHE A 91 -10.67 -19.19 -6.93
CA PHE A 91 -11.99 -19.81 -7.08
C PHE A 91 -12.44 -20.65 -5.88
N THR A 92 -11.50 -21.18 -5.08
CA THR A 92 -11.82 -22.18 -4.04
C THR A 92 -11.57 -21.70 -2.62
N PHE A 93 -10.92 -20.56 -2.44
CA PHE A 93 -10.65 -19.95 -1.14
C PHE A 93 -10.16 -18.51 -1.29
N ASP A 94 -10.26 -17.77 -0.20
CA ASP A 94 -9.76 -16.43 -0.04
C ASP A 94 -9.29 -16.18 1.39
N PHE A 95 -8.43 -15.18 1.58
CA PHE A 95 -8.01 -14.73 2.90
C PHE A 95 -7.45 -13.30 2.88
N PRO A 96 -7.62 -12.54 3.97
CA PRO A 96 -7.02 -11.22 4.11
C PRO A 96 -5.53 -11.30 4.48
N PHE A 97 -4.76 -10.34 4.01
CA PHE A 97 -3.38 -10.08 4.44
C PHE A 97 -3.10 -8.58 4.51
N THR A 98 -2.08 -8.18 5.23
CA THR A 98 -1.65 -6.80 5.41
C THR A 98 -0.22 -6.61 4.93
N VAL A 99 0.02 -5.50 4.24
CA VAL A 99 1.36 -4.98 3.97
C VAL A 99 1.63 -3.90 5.02
N ASN A 100 2.65 -4.10 5.84
CA ASN A 100 3.08 -3.16 6.87
C ASN A 100 3.85 -1.98 6.26
N LEU A 101 4.10 -0.93 7.07
CA LEU A 101 4.85 0.26 6.65
C LEU A 101 6.29 -0.03 6.18
N ASP A 102 6.87 -1.14 6.62
CA ASP A 102 8.20 -1.61 6.21
C ASP A 102 8.15 -2.57 5.00
N GLY A 103 6.95 -2.87 4.50
CA GLY A 103 6.71 -3.81 3.41
C GLY A 103 6.63 -5.26 3.84
N THR A 104 6.68 -5.56 5.14
CA THR A 104 6.50 -6.94 5.60
C THR A 104 5.04 -7.35 5.59
N LEU A 105 4.78 -8.63 5.43
CA LEU A 105 3.44 -9.21 5.41
C LEU A 105 2.97 -9.61 6.80
N ASP A 106 1.69 -9.40 7.07
CA ASP A 106 0.99 -9.95 8.23
C ASP A 106 -0.36 -10.54 7.84
N PHE A 107 -0.84 -11.57 8.55
CA PHE A 107 -2.10 -12.27 8.27
C PHE A 107 -2.59 -13.07 9.49
N SER A 108 -3.78 -13.68 9.53
CA SER A 108 -4.18 -14.41 10.76
C SER A 108 -3.29 -15.62 11.05
N LYS A 109 -2.92 -15.87 12.33
CA LYS A 109 -2.18 -17.10 12.73
C LYS A 109 -2.96 -18.39 12.43
N SER A 110 -4.29 -18.30 12.32
CA SER A 110 -5.13 -19.43 11.88
C SER A 110 -4.80 -19.90 10.46
N LEU A 111 -4.04 -19.11 9.70
CA LEU A 111 -3.63 -19.42 8.33
C LEU A 111 -2.26 -20.10 8.26
N ASP A 112 -1.49 -20.20 9.37
CA ASP A 112 -0.11 -20.68 9.36
C ASP A 112 0.02 -22.14 8.85
N GLN A 113 -1.06 -22.90 8.88
CA GLN A 113 -1.19 -24.24 8.28
C GLN A 113 -1.14 -24.24 6.73
N CYS A 114 -1.34 -23.08 6.10
CA CYS A 114 -1.55 -22.93 4.66
C CYS A 114 -0.78 -21.78 4.03
N ILE A 115 -0.50 -20.73 4.80
CA ILE A 115 0.07 -19.47 4.37
C ILE A 115 1.35 -19.21 5.17
N GLU A 116 2.41 -18.88 4.46
CA GLU A 116 3.71 -18.55 5.06
C GLU A 116 4.23 -17.20 4.57
N GLY A 117 5.33 -16.76 5.20
CA GLY A 117 6.02 -15.54 4.80
C GLY A 117 5.62 -14.29 5.58
N ARG A 118 4.94 -14.47 6.72
CA ARG A 118 4.75 -13.43 7.73
C ARG A 118 6.09 -12.81 8.12
N GLY A 119 6.15 -11.48 8.22
CA GLY A 119 7.38 -10.75 8.50
C GLY A 119 8.34 -10.68 7.30
N THR A 120 7.94 -11.14 6.12
CA THR A 120 8.73 -11.09 4.88
C THR A 120 7.99 -10.35 3.76
N GLN A 121 8.62 -10.19 2.61
CA GLN A 121 8.01 -9.64 1.38
C GLN A 121 7.47 -10.73 0.43
N THR A 122 7.43 -11.99 0.88
CA THR A 122 6.97 -13.12 0.05
C THR A 122 5.77 -13.81 0.69
N LEU A 123 4.60 -13.73 0.08
CA LEU A 123 3.41 -14.46 0.49
C LEU A 123 3.41 -15.84 -0.18
N VAL A 124 3.53 -16.92 0.60
CA VAL A 124 3.50 -18.29 0.07
C VAL A 124 2.16 -18.94 0.34
N VAL A 125 1.50 -19.46 -0.69
CA VAL A 125 0.18 -20.10 -0.61
C VAL A 125 0.29 -21.59 -0.93
N ARG A 126 0.00 -22.45 0.05
CA ARG A 126 0.20 -23.91 -0.07
C ARG A 126 -1.08 -24.74 -0.15
N CYS A 127 -2.19 -24.25 0.41
CA CYS A 127 -3.42 -25.02 0.48
C CYS A 127 -4.42 -24.65 -0.61
N LYS A 128 -5.00 -25.67 -1.27
CA LYS A 128 -6.08 -25.52 -2.27
C LYS A 128 -7.45 -25.16 -1.69
N ARG A 129 -7.62 -25.32 -0.38
CA ARG A 129 -8.84 -24.99 0.38
C ARG A 129 -8.44 -24.62 1.80
N MET A 130 -9.06 -23.57 2.33
CA MET A 130 -9.16 -23.34 3.77
C MET A 130 -10.45 -24.02 4.24
N TYR A 131 -10.34 -25.04 5.09
CA TYR A 131 -11.46 -25.84 5.64
C TYR A 131 -12.16 -25.11 6.83
N PRO A 132 -13.37 -25.50 7.29
CA PRO A 132 -14.70 -25.28 6.70
C PRO A 132 -15.65 -24.49 7.65
N HIS A 133 -15.14 -23.62 8.52
CA HIS A 133 -16.03 -22.88 9.43
C HIS A 133 -16.73 -21.75 8.67
N GLY A 134 -18.07 -21.78 8.70
CA GLY A 134 -18.94 -20.77 8.09
C GLY A 134 -18.46 -19.36 8.38
N GLY A 135 -18.43 -18.56 7.31
CA GLY A 135 -17.73 -17.29 7.25
C GLY A 135 -18.19 -16.31 8.31
N GLN A 136 -17.31 -16.03 9.26
CA GLN A 136 -17.30 -14.71 9.87
C GLN A 136 -16.86 -13.75 8.77
N ARG A 137 -17.70 -12.75 8.44
CA ARG A 137 -17.35 -11.70 7.47
C ARG A 137 -15.98 -11.13 7.87
N ASP A 138 -15.01 -11.22 6.97
CA ASP A 138 -13.69 -10.67 7.26
C ASP A 138 -13.73 -9.14 7.17
N SER A 139 -12.85 -8.49 7.94
CA SER A 139 -12.79 -7.02 8.01
C SER A 139 -12.39 -6.34 6.69
N TYR A 140 -12.07 -7.12 5.64
CA TYR A 140 -11.76 -6.58 4.32
C TYR A 140 -13.02 -5.97 3.69
N TYR A 141 -14.21 -6.57 3.90
CA TYR A 141 -15.48 -6.04 3.37
C TYR A 141 -16.06 -4.86 4.16
N ASP A 142 -15.40 -4.43 5.23
CA ASP A 142 -15.84 -3.30 6.05
C ASP A 142 -15.07 -2.01 5.70
N GLN A 143 -14.24 -2.06 4.65
CA GLN A 143 -13.58 -0.88 4.11
C GLN A 143 -14.62 0.00 3.41
N GLN A 144 -14.82 1.20 3.95
CA GLN A 144 -15.67 2.23 3.35
C GLN A 144 -14.94 2.84 2.14
N PRO A 145 -15.64 3.12 1.02
CA PRO A 145 -15.04 3.69 -0.20
C PRO A 145 -14.28 5.00 0.03
#